data_AF-A0AA51D902-F1
#
_entry.id   AF-A0AA51D902-F1
#
_cell.length_a   1.000
_cell.length_b   1.000
_cell.length_c   1.000
_cell.angle_alpha   90.00
_cell.angle_beta   90.00
_cell.angle_gamma   90.00
#
_symmetry.space_group_name_H-M   'P 1'
#
loop_
_entity.id
_entity.type
_entity.pdbx_description
1 polymer ?
#
loop_
_entity_poly.entity_id
_entity_poly.type
_entity_poly.pdbx_seq_one_letter_code
_entity_poly.pdbx_strand_id
1 'polypeptide(L)'
;MKPLTMELELNITDNGNTINGSQRLGIENFLEDQSIAMYLDIELKLKNITNNTETLLVNTQNPVKIKIEIPSNMRRGRDYKIIRLHKGVIEILDTVLEGNYLVFETDRFSQYALSYKTYNEKDESDKSTKALENHIAYIKGYEDETFRPENNITRAEAAESSTK
;
A
#
# COMPACT_ATOMS: atom_id res chain seq x y z
N MET A 1 -17.56 -32.45 39.27
CA MET A 1 -16.40 -31.97 38.49
C MET A 1 -16.64 -30.50 38.20
N LYS A 2 -15.69 -29.60 38.47
CA LYS A 2 -15.86 -28.17 38.13
C LYS A 2 -15.80 -28.04 36.60
N PRO A 3 -16.71 -27.28 35.94
CA PRO A 3 -16.66 -27.11 34.50
C PRO A 3 -15.35 -26.43 34.08
N LEU A 4 -14.86 -26.81 32.90
CA LEU A 4 -13.77 -26.13 32.23
C LEU A 4 -14.34 -24.88 31.54
N THR A 5 -13.84 -23.70 31.91
CA THR A 5 -14.22 -22.43 31.29
C THR A 5 -13.02 -21.87 30.55
N MET A 6 -13.20 -21.58 29.27
CA MET A 6 -12.16 -21.05 28.39
C MET A 6 -12.61 -19.69 27.82
N GLU A 7 -11.67 -18.77 27.64
CA GLU A 7 -11.89 -17.47 27.00
C GLU A 7 -10.87 -17.28 25.88
N LEU A 8 -11.33 -16.76 24.75
CA LEU A 8 -10.48 -16.43 23.61
C LEU A 8 -10.30 -14.92 23.56
N GLU A 9 -9.05 -14.45 23.62
CA GLU A 9 -8.70 -13.04 23.61
C GLU A 9 -7.88 -12.72 22.34
N LEU A 10 -8.42 -11.84 21.50
CA LEU A 10 -7.72 -11.30 20.34
C LEU A 10 -7.23 -9.88 20.67
N ASN A 11 -5.92 -9.68 20.63
CA ASN A 11 -5.28 -8.39 20.87
C ASN A 11 -4.72 -7.85 19.55
N ILE A 12 -5.01 -6.58 19.26
CA ILE A 12 -4.44 -5.85 18.13
C ILE A 12 -3.74 -4.63 18.71
N THR A 13 -2.43 -4.54 18.54
CA THR A 13 -1.62 -3.44 19.07
C THR A 13 -0.85 -2.75 17.96
N ASP A 14 -0.58 -1.45 18.13
CA ASP A 14 0.34 -0.71 17.27
C ASP A 14 1.77 -1.21 17.52
N ASN A 15 2.39 -1.71 16.45
CA ASN A 15 3.71 -2.34 16.48
C ASN A 15 4.79 -1.44 15.85
N GLY A 16 4.50 -0.17 15.58
CA GLY A 16 5.42 0.75 14.89
C GLY A 16 6.76 0.93 15.61
N ASN A 17 6.78 0.82 16.95
CA ASN A 17 7.97 0.99 17.78
C ASN A 17 8.76 -0.31 18.04
N THR A 18 8.15 -1.46 17.77
CA THR A 18 8.67 -2.79 18.12
C THR A 18 9.08 -3.61 16.90
N ILE A 19 8.65 -3.21 15.69
CA ILE A 19 9.20 -3.76 14.46
C ILE A 19 10.66 -3.30 14.24
N ASN A 20 11.56 -4.27 14.11
CA ASN A 20 12.99 -3.98 13.97
C ASN A 20 13.35 -3.48 12.55
N GLY A 21 14.54 -2.92 12.39
CA GLY A 21 14.98 -2.32 11.13
C GLY A 21 15.00 -3.29 9.95
N SER A 22 15.42 -4.54 10.15
CA SER A 22 15.48 -5.54 9.08
C SER A 22 14.09 -6.00 8.63
N GLN A 23 13.15 -6.14 9.56
CA GLN A 23 11.76 -6.49 9.26
C GLN A 23 11.07 -5.36 8.48
N ARG A 24 11.27 -4.11 8.94
CA ARG A 24 10.78 -2.91 8.25
C ARG A 24 11.31 -2.84 6.82
N LEU A 25 12.63 -2.96 6.63
CA LEU A 25 13.25 -2.98 5.30
C LEU A 25 12.74 -4.13 4.42
N GLY A 26 12.54 -5.32 4.99
CA GLY A 26 11.99 -6.45 4.27
C GLY A 26 10.59 -6.17 3.72
N ILE A 27 9.72 -5.55 4.53
CA ILE A 27 8.37 -5.15 4.11
C ILE A 27 8.43 -4.01 3.10
N GLU A 28 9.21 -2.96 3.37
CA GLU A 28 9.35 -1.81 2.48
C GLU A 28 9.89 -2.20 1.10
N ASN A 29 10.87 -3.09 1.01
CA ASN A 29 11.38 -3.59 -0.27
C ASN A 29 10.36 -4.45 -1.04
N PHE A 30 9.39 -5.05 -0.33
CA PHE A 30 8.30 -5.79 -0.94
C PHE A 30 7.20 -4.87 -1.49
N LEU A 31 7.19 -3.61 -1.05
CA LEU A 31 6.23 -2.59 -1.48
C LEU A 31 6.89 -1.72 -2.54
N GLU A 32 6.40 -1.81 -3.79
CA GLU A 32 6.92 -1.00 -4.89
C GLU A 32 6.63 0.49 -4.68
N ASP A 33 5.39 0.90 -4.94
CA ASP A 33 4.94 2.31 -4.93
C ASP A 33 4.03 2.64 -3.74
N GLN A 34 3.95 1.74 -2.76
CA GLN A 34 3.07 1.89 -1.61
C GLN A 34 3.81 2.42 -0.39
N SER A 35 3.14 3.29 0.36
CA SER A 35 3.58 3.74 1.68
C SER A 35 2.97 2.88 2.77
N ILE A 36 3.70 2.69 3.87
CA ILE A 36 3.20 2.01 5.06
C ILE A 36 2.41 3.01 5.90
N ALA A 37 1.17 2.64 6.23
CA ALA A 37 0.28 3.39 7.10
C ALA A 37 0.59 3.12 8.58
N MET A 38 0.62 1.85 8.96
CA MET A 38 0.86 1.42 10.33
C MET A 38 1.36 -0.01 10.36
N TYR A 39 2.04 -0.34 11.45
CA TYR A 39 2.38 -1.71 11.80
C TYR A 39 1.43 -2.18 12.90
N LEU A 40 1.00 -3.43 12.81
CA LEU A 40 0.13 -4.06 13.79
C LEU A 40 0.80 -5.33 14.31
N ASP A 41 0.59 -5.64 15.58
CA ASP A 41 0.82 -6.96 16.12
C ASP A 41 -0.53 -7.54 16.52
N ILE A 42 -0.86 -8.69 15.95
CA ILE A 42 -2.12 -9.37 16.18
C ILE A 42 -1.80 -10.67 16.92
N GLU A 43 -2.23 -10.73 18.18
CA GLU A 43 -2.03 -11.88 19.07
C GLU A 43 -3.36 -12.53 19.40
N LEU A 44 -3.40 -13.86 19.40
CA LEU A 44 -4.55 -14.64 19.87
C LEU A 44 -4.14 -15.46 21.08
N LYS A 45 -4.88 -15.33 22.18
CA LYS A 45 -4.63 -16.07 23.43
C LYS A 45 -5.86 -16.88 23.81
N LEU A 46 -5.62 -18.10 24.28
CA LEU A 46 -6.63 -18.95 24.89
C LEU A 46 -6.39 -19.00 26.40
N LYS A 47 -7.30 -18.42 27.17
CA LYS A 47 -7.24 -18.40 28.62
C LYS A 47 -8.11 -19.51 29.19
N ASN A 48 -7.54 -20.31 30.07
CA ASN A 48 -8.27 -21.27 30.88
C ASN A 48 -8.57 -20.61 32.23
N ILE A 49 -9.82 -20.20 32.39
CA ILE A 49 -10.30 -19.47 33.57
C ILE A 49 -10.38 -20.41 34.78
N THR A 50 -10.56 -21.71 34.57
CA THR A 50 -10.67 -22.70 35.65
C THR A 50 -9.35 -22.88 36.39
N ASN A 51 -8.21 -22.83 35.68
CA ASN A 51 -6.87 -23.04 36.24
C ASN A 51 -5.93 -21.81 36.14
N ASN A 52 -6.42 -20.69 35.62
CA ASN A 52 -5.68 -19.44 35.42
C ASN A 52 -4.40 -19.60 34.58
N THR A 53 -4.51 -20.33 33.46
CA THR A 53 -3.41 -20.48 32.49
C THR A 53 -3.74 -19.79 31.17
N GLU A 54 -2.72 -19.30 30.47
CA GLU A 54 -2.86 -18.68 29.16
C GLU A 54 -1.98 -19.40 28.15
N THR A 55 -2.52 -19.63 26.94
CA THR A 55 -1.77 -20.21 25.82
C THR A 55 -1.80 -19.24 24.65
N LEU A 56 -0.62 -18.88 24.14
CA LEU A 56 -0.51 -18.12 22.89
C LEU A 56 -0.82 -19.03 21.70
N LEU A 57 -1.81 -18.64 20.91
CA LEU A 57 -2.19 -19.32 19.67
C LEU A 57 -1.57 -18.57 18.49
N VAL A 58 -0.50 -19.14 17.93
CA VAL A 58 0.23 -18.54 16.80
C VAL A 58 -0.46 -18.75 15.44
N ASN A 59 -1.40 -19.70 15.36
CA ASN A 59 -2.18 -19.98 14.16
C ASN A 59 -3.52 -20.67 14.50
N THR A 60 -4.45 -20.66 13.55
CA THR A 60 -5.73 -21.39 13.57
C THR A 60 -5.85 -22.32 12.37
N GLN A 61 -6.76 -23.29 12.44
CA GLN A 61 -7.07 -24.17 11.29
C GLN A 61 -7.91 -23.44 10.22
N ASN A 62 -8.88 -22.65 10.67
CA ASN A 62 -9.69 -21.81 9.79
C ASN A 62 -9.26 -20.35 9.96
N PRO A 63 -9.22 -19.56 8.87
CA PRO A 63 -8.96 -18.13 8.95
C PRO A 63 -9.99 -17.42 9.82
N VAL A 64 -9.53 -16.38 10.50
CA VAL A 64 -10.37 -15.42 11.24
C VAL A 64 -10.50 -14.16 10.41
N LYS A 65 -11.72 -13.65 10.28
CA LYS A 65 -12.00 -12.38 9.63
C LYS A 65 -11.71 -11.23 10.59
N ILE A 66 -10.85 -10.33 10.16
CA ILE A 66 -10.44 -9.13 10.89
C ILE A 66 -10.95 -7.90 10.15
N LYS A 67 -11.52 -6.96 10.89
CA LYS A 67 -12.01 -5.67 10.39
C LYS A 67 -11.31 -4.57 11.17
N ILE A 68 -10.40 -3.86 10.52
CA ILE A 68 -9.66 -2.74 11.13
C ILE A 68 -10.12 -1.41 10.54
N GLU A 69 -10.13 -0.36 11.36
CA GLU A 69 -10.43 0.98 10.90
C GLU A 69 -9.18 1.61 10.26
N ILE A 70 -9.33 2.17 9.06
CA ILE A 70 -8.26 2.91 8.39
C ILE A 70 -8.10 4.24 9.14
N PRO A 71 -6.88 4.59 9.61
CA PRO A 71 -6.66 5.85 10.32
C PRO A 71 -7.02 7.05 9.45
N SER A 72 -7.67 8.04 10.06
CA SER A 72 -8.37 9.14 9.35
C SER A 72 -7.47 9.92 8.39
N ASN A 73 -6.22 10.17 8.78
CA ASN A 73 -5.20 10.86 7.99
C ASN A 73 -4.77 10.09 6.72
N MET A 74 -5.05 8.80 6.63
CA MET A 74 -4.64 7.95 5.50
C MET A 74 -5.83 7.52 4.64
N ARG A 75 -7.07 7.94 4.96
CA ARG A 75 -8.29 7.60 4.21
C ARG A 75 -8.37 8.18 2.79
N ARG A 76 -7.50 9.14 2.45
CA ARG A 76 -7.38 9.69 1.09
C ARG A 76 -6.54 8.82 0.16
N GLY A 77 -5.95 7.75 0.69
CA GLY A 77 -5.21 6.76 -0.08
C GLY A 77 -6.11 5.88 -0.95
N ARG A 78 -5.47 5.02 -1.72
CA ARG A 78 -6.09 3.95 -2.52
C ARG A 78 -5.29 2.65 -2.38
N ASP A 79 -5.80 1.56 -2.94
CA ASP A 79 -5.11 0.26 -3.00
C ASP A 79 -4.57 -0.21 -1.65
N TYR A 80 -5.41 -0.17 -0.61
CA TYR A 80 -5.06 -0.60 0.74
C TYR A 80 -4.76 -2.11 0.80
N LYS A 81 -3.59 -2.47 1.32
CA LYS A 81 -3.17 -3.87 1.47
C LYS A 81 -2.80 -4.19 2.90
N ILE A 82 -2.96 -5.45 3.25
CA ILE A 82 -2.40 -6.02 4.48
C ILE A 82 -1.23 -6.89 4.10
N ILE A 83 -0.09 -6.61 4.71
CA ILE A 83 1.12 -7.41 4.62
C ILE A 83 1.25 -8.17 5.93
N ARG A 84 1.37 -9.49 5.86
CA ARG A 84 1.66 -10.35 6.99
C ARG A 84 3.14 -10.71 6.97
N LEU A 85 3.80 -10.56 8.11
CA LEU A 85 5.14 -11.08 8.35
C LEU A 85 5.05 -12.16 9.42
N HIS A 86 5.23 -13.43 9.02
CA HIS A 86 5.18 -14.56 9.95
C HIS A 86 6.41 -15.44 9.77
N LYS A 87 7.20 -15.58 10.84
CA LYS A 87 8.45 -16.38 10.85
C LYS A 87 9.41 -16.01 9.70
N GLY A 88 9.50 -14.71 9.38
CA GLY A 88 10.38 -14.19 8.32
C GLY A 88 9.79 -14.25 6.90
N VAL A 89 8.60 -14.84 6.73
CA VAL A 89 7.92 -14.89 5.43
C VAL A 89 6.95 -13.74 5.32
N ILE A 90 7.03 -13.00 4.21
CA ILE A 90 6.16 -11.87 3.87
C ILE A 90 5.09 -12.35 2.89
N GLU A 91 3.83 -12.07 3.20
CA GLU A 91 2.67 -12.42 2.37
C GLU A 91 1.73 -11.22 2.29
N ILE A 92 1.20 -10.91 1.11
CA ILE A 92 0.09 -9.95 0.96
C ILE A 92 -1.21 -10.73 1.11
N LEU A 93 -2.10 -10.25 1.97
CA LEU A 93 -3.43 -10.82 2.15
C LEU A 93 -4.44 -10.09 1.28
N ASP A 94 -5.45 -10.84 0.83
CA ASP A 94 -6.60 -10.26 0.16
C ASP A 94 -7.38 -9.36 1.13
N THR A 95 -7.79 -8.19 0.62
CA THR A 95 -8.49 -7.18 1.39
C THR A 95 -9.77 -6.74 0.70
N VAL A 96 -10.77 -6.37 1.50
CA VAL A 96 -12.02 -5.76 1.06
C VAL A 96 -12.20 -4.44 1.81
N LEU A 97 -12.42 -3.36 1.07
CA LEU A 97 -12.73 -2.05 1.66
C LEU A 97 -14.24 -1.97 1.94
N GLU A 98 -14.60 -1.80 3.22
CA GLU A 98 -15.97 -1.62 3.69
C GLU A 98 -16.11 -0.25 4.37
N GLY A 99 -16.35 0.80 3.57
CA GLY A 99 -16.40 2.18 4.07
C GLY A 99 -15.03 2.63 4.58
N ASN A 100 -14.92 2.90 5.88
CA ASN A 100 -13.66 3.29 6.53
C ASN A 100 -12.87 2.10 7.08
N TYR A 101 -13.33 0.88 6.83
CA TYR A 101 -12.72 -0.33 7.37
C TYR A 101 -12.05 -1.14 6.28
N LEU A 102 -10.91 -1.72 6.61
CA LEU A 102 -10.28 -2.74 5.80
C LEU A 102 -10.58 -4.11 6.43
N VAL A 103 -11.15 -5.01 5.62
CA VAL A 103 -11.50 -6.37 6.03
C VAL A 103 -10.56 -7.35 5.35
N PHE A 104 -10.02 -8.29 6.10
CA PHE A 104 -9.16 -9.35 5.61
C PHE A 104 -9.31 -10.62 6.45
N GLU A 105 -8.85 -11.76 5.94
CA GLU A 105 -8.85 -13.02 6.68
C GLU A 105 -7.42 -13.48 6.94
N THR A 106 -7.17 -14.04 8.14
CA THR A 106 -5.85 -14.57 8.49
C THR A 106 -5.95 -15.79 9.41
N ASP A 107 -5.08 -16.76 9.20
CA ASP A 107 -4.93 -17.99 9.98
C ASP A 107 -3.66 -17.99 10.86
N ARG A 108 -2.84 -16.93 10.82
CA ARG A 108 -1.57 -16.83 11.57
C ARG A 108 -1.54 -15.53 12.36
N PHE A 109 -1.06 -15.54 13.60
CA PHE A 109 -1.05 -14.38 14.49
C PHE A 109 0.40 -13.95 14.71
N SER A 110 0.72 -12.72 14.30
CA SER A 110 2.08 -12.18 14.24
C SER A 110 2.04 -10.69 13.87
N GLN A 111 3.08 -10.22 13.19
CA GLN A 111 3.24 -8.85 12.75
C GLN A 111 2.60 -8.61 11.39
N TYR A 112 2.02 -7.43 11.25
CA TYR A 112 1.35 -6.97 10.05
C TYR A 112 1.73 -5.54 9.72
N ALA A 113 1.57 -5.17 8.46
CA ALA A 113 1.58 -3.78 8.02
C ALA A 113 0.34 -3.49 7.19
N LEU A 114 -0.26 -2.32 7.43
CA LEU A 114 -1.21 -1.72 6.51
C LEU A 114 -0.42 -0.83 5.56
N SER A 115 -0.61 -1.00 4.26
CA SER A 115 -0.04 -0.12 3.24
C SER A 115 -1.13 0.49 2.35
N TYR A 116 -0.78 1.56 1.64
CA TYR A 116 -1.66 2.26 0.72
C TYR A 116 -0.85 2.98 -0.36
N LYS A 117 -1.47 3.23 -1.51
CA LYS A 117 -0.98 4.19 -2.49
C LYS A 117 -1.50 5.57 -2.14
N THR A 118 -0.61 6.55 -2.07
CA THR A 118 -1.00 7.95 -2.00
C THR A 118 -1.40 8.46 -3.39
N TYR A 119 -2.25 9.49 -3.44
CA TYR A 119 -2.49 10.24 -4.66
C TYR A 119 -1.31 11.19 -4.86
N ASN A 120 -0.33 10.80 -5.68
CA ASN A 120 0.71 11.73 -6.11
C ASN A 120 0.15 12.56 -7.27
N GLU A 121 0.18 13.89 -7.18
CA GLU A 121 -0.16 14.77 -8.31
C GLU A 121 0.73 14.49 -9.55
N LYS A 122 1.90 13.87 -9.35
CA LYS A 122 2.79 13.38 -10.42
C LYS A 122 2.25 12.16 -11.19
N ASP A 123 1.27 11.42 -10.65
CA ASP A 123 0.66 10.26 -11.35
C ASP A 123 -0.17 10.72 -12.57
N GLU A 124 -0.66 11.97 -12.59
CA GLU A 124 -1.33 12.59 -13.74
C GLU A 124 -0.33 13.00 -14.83
N SER A 125 0.82 13.56 -14.44
CA SER A 125 1.87 13.92 -15.41
C SER A 125 2.49 12.71 -16.11
N ASP A 126 2.56 11.56 -15.40
CA ASP A 126 3.23 10.36 -15.91
C ASP A 126 2.36 9.49 -16.85
N LYS A 127 1.02 9.69 -16.81
CA LYS A 127 0.11 9.18 -17.86
C LYS A 127 0.26 9.93 -19.18
N SER A 128 0.70 11.19 -19.16
CA SER A 128 0.95 11.96 -20.39
C SER A 128 2.29 11.58 -21.04
N THR A 129 3.32 11.24 -20.27
CA THR A 129 4.64 10.86 -20.79
C THR A 129 4.66 9.45 -21.38
N LYS A 130 3.97 8.47 -20.78
CA LYS A 130 3.85 7.12 -21.39
C LYS A 130 3.01 7.09 -22.67
N ALA A 131 2.12 8.07 -22.89
CA ALA A 131 1.40 8.23 -24.15
C ALA A 131 2.24 8.95 -25.23
N LEU A 132 3.31 9.66 -24.84
CA LEU A 132 4.17 10.46 -25.73
C LEU A 132 5.44 9.72 -26.19
N GLU A 133 5.64 8.45 -25.84
CA GLU A 133 6.74 7.63 -26.38
C GLU A 133 6.49 7.15 -27.84
N ASN A 134 5.42 7.62 -28.49
CA ASN A 134 5.06 7.26 -29.87
C ASN A 134 5.16 8.39 -30.92
N HIS A 135 5.76 9.55 -30.60
CA HIS A 135 6.05 10.56 -31.62
C HIS A 135 7.52 10.54 -32.04
N ILE A 136 7.79 9.76 -33.08
CA ILE A 136 9.04 9.78 -33.85
C ILE A 136 9.30 11.22 -34.30
N ALA A 137 10.49 11.72 -34.00
CA ALA A 137 10.93 13.09 -34.20
C ALA A 137 10.72 13.61 -35.64
N TYR A 138 9.96 14.70 -35.79
CA TYR A 138 9.94 15.52 -37.00
C TYR A 138 10.47 16.93 -36.67
N ILE A 139 11.78 17.01 -36.45
CA ILE A 139 12.51 18.27 -36.58
C ILE A 139 13.61 18.02 -37.62
N LYS A 140 13.26 18.22 -38.90
CA LYS A 140 14.28 18.54 -39.90
C LYS A 140 14.61 20.02 -39.71
N GLY A 141 15.83 20.31 -39.26
CA GLY A 141 16.39 21.66 -39.40
C GLY A 141 16.49 22.05 -40.88
N TYR A 142 16.66 23.34 -41.14
CA TYR A 142 16.93 23.83 -42.49
C TYR A 142 18.26 23.26 -43.00
N GLU A 143 18.36 22.98 -44.30
CA GLU A 143 19.50 22.32 -44.95
C GLU A 143 20.79 23.18 -44.97
N ASP A 144 20.70 24.45 -44.56
CA ASP A 144 21.83 25.39 -44.51
C ASP A 144 22.51 25.47 -43.13
N GLU A 145 22.15 24.58 -42.20
CA GLU A 145 22.69 24.47 -40.83
C GLU A 145 22.61 25.76 -39.99
N THR A 146 21.82 26.76 -40.38
CA THR A 146 21.67 27.98 -39.58
C THR A 146 20.47 27.93 -38.63
N PHE A 147 20.75 27.98 -37.33
CA PHE A 147 19.75 28.33 -36.30
C PHE A 147 19.74 29.85 -36.17
N ARG A 148 18.64 30.51 -36.55
CA ARG A 148 18.46 31.96 -36.40
C ARG A 148 17.56 32.23 -35.19
N PRO A 149 18.09 32.53 -33.99
CA PRO A 149 17.30 32.63 -32.76
C PRO A 149 16.63 34.01 -32.56
N GLU A 150 16.80 34.95 -33.49
CA GLU A 150 16.64 36.39 -33.20
C GLU A 150 15.37 37.03 -33.79
N ASN A 151 14.32 36.24 -34.10
CA ASN A 151 12.99 36.83 -34.31
C ASN A 151 11.97 36.15 -33.39
N ASN A 152 11.38 36.95 -32.49
CA ASN A 152 10.25 36.52 -31.66
C ASN A 152 9.15 35.99 -32.58
N ILE A 153 8.88 34.69 -32.50
CA ILE A 153 7.75 34.07 -33.19
C ILE A 153 6.49 34.68 -32.58
N THR A 154 5.84 35.60 -33.28
CA THR A 154 4.56 36.14 -32.82
C THR A 154 3.48 35.11 -33.12
N ARG A 155 2.58 34.88 -32.15
CA ARG A 155 1.50 33.86 -32.20
C ARG A 155 0.53 34.00 -33.39
N ALA A 156 0.70 35.01 -34.24
CA ALA A 156 -0.14 35.23 -35.42
C ALA A 156 0.18 34.26 -36.58
N GLU A 157 1.42 33.75 -36.72
CA GLU A 157 1.76 32.83 -37.82
C GLU A 157 1.55 31.34 -37.50
N ALA A 158 1.29 30.97 -36.25
CA ALA A 158 1.03 29.57 -35.87
C ALA A 158 -0.40 29.10 -36.20
N ALA A 159 -1.26 29.98 -36.71
CA ALA A 159 -2.68 29.69 -36.97
C ALA A 159 -3.06 29.67 -38.47
N GLU A 160 -2.11 29.81 -39.39
CA GLU A 160 -2.41 29.88 -40.83
C GLU A 160 -1.70 28.79 -41.65
N SER A 161 -1.83 27.53 -41.20
CA SER A 161 -1.69 26.39 -42.10
C SER A 161 -2.67 25.29 -41.72
N SER A 162 -3.95 25.61 -41.89
CA SER A 162 -5.04 24.63 -41.82
C SER A 162 -6.23 25.10 -42.65
N THR A 163 -6.06 25.43 -43.93
CA THR A 163 -7.17 25.32 -44.90
C THR A 163 -6.67 25.22 -46.36
N LYS A 164 -6.89 24.03 -46.92
CA LYS A 164 -6.98 23.62 -48.34
C LYS A 164 -5.72 23.29 -49.13
#